data_AF-V5GZB8-F1
#
_entry.id   AF-V5GZB8-F1
#
_cell.length_a   1.000
_cell.length_b   1.000
_cell.length_c   1.000
_cell.angle_alpha   90.00
_cell.angle_beta   90.00
_cell.angle_gamma   90.00
#
_symmetry.space_group_name_H-M   'P 1'
#
loop_
_entity.id
_entity.type
_entity.pdbx_description
1 polymer ?
#
loop_
_entity_poly.entity_id
_entity_poly.type
_entity_poly.pdbx_seq_one_letter_code
_entity_poly.pdbx_strand_id
1 'polypeptide(L)'
;MIENFDCSTIDDHSSKGYVLEVDLEYPSSLHDEHNDLPFCAEQMTPPKSKFSKLIPNLHNKYNYVIHYKNLKQCLKYGLKLKKIHRMLEFSQSPWLASYIDLNTRLRNSARNEFEKDLFKLMVNSVFGKTMENVGKRQNIKLCSCWENRKGQLGTRALIALPHFKTCSIFDENLVAVHLEKLKVFYDRPLYVG
;
A
#
# COMPACT_ATOMS: atom_id res chain seq x y z
N MET A 1 -24.37 -14.01 -4.19
CA MET A 1 -23.68 -13.99 -2.88
C MET A 1 -22.71 -15.18 -2.90
N ILE A 2 -21.48 -15.04 -2.41
CA ILE A 2 -20.58 -16.21 -2.31
C ILE A 2 -21.01 -16.96 -1.05
N GLU A 3 -21.83 -18.00 -1.21
CA GLU A 3 -22.49 -18.68 -0.09
C GLU A 3 -21.62 -19.78 0.53
N ASN A 4 -20.54 -20.20 -0.13
CA ASN A 4 -19.77 -21.41 0.25
C ASN A 4 -18.29 -21.16 0.56
N PHE A 5 -17.88 -19.91 0.83
CA PHE A 5 -16.49 -19.62 1.18
C PHE A 5 -16.32 -19.56 2.70
N ASP A 6 -15.69 -20.59 3.26
CA ASP A 6 -15.28 -20.61 4.67
C ASP A 6 -13.80 -20.29 4.80
N CYS A 7 -13.50 -19.09 5.27
CA CYS A 7 -12.12 -18.65 5.45
C CYS A 7 -11.37 -19.47 6.52
N SER A 8 -12.06 -20.09 7.48
CA SER A 8 -11.43 -20.76 8.62
C SER A 8 -10.68 -22.05 8.24
N THR A 9 -11.09 -22.69 7.15
CA THR A 9 -10.54 -23.97 6.66
C THR A 9 -9.25 -23.84 5.87
N ILE A 10 -8.93 -22.63 5.41
CA ILE A 10 -7.76 -22.37 4.57
C ILE A 10 -6.51 -22.43 5.45
N ASP A 11 -5.40 -22.97 4.98
CA ASP A 11 -4.14 -22.89 5.73
C ASP A 11 -3.48 -21.51 5.59
N ASP A 12 -2.82 -21.02 6.65
CA ASP A 12 -2.13 -19.73 6.61
C ASP A 12 -0.87 -19.76 5.73
N HIS A 13 -0.32 -20.93 5.45
CA HIS A 13 0.81 -21.15 4.56
C HIS A 13 0.40 -21.76 3.21
N SER A 14 -0.91 -21.78 2.91
CA SER A 14 -1.43 -22.21 1.61
C SER A 14 -0.78 -21.41 0.48
N SER A 15 -0.54 -22.08 -0.65
CA SER A 15 -0.06 -21.44 -1.89
C SER A 15 -1.09 -20.50 -2.52
N LYS A 16 -2.33 -20.53 -2.04
CA LYS A 16 -3.41 -19.62 -2.42
C LYS A 16 -3.81 -18.70 -1.26
N GLY A 17 -3.87 -17.41 -1.54
CA GLY A 17 -4.36 -16.37 -0.65
C GLY A 17 -5.62 -15.70 -1.20
N TYR A 18 -6.35 -15.02 -0.32
CA TYR A 18 -7.59 -14.33 -0.67
C TYR A 18 -7.65 -12.94 -0.06
N VAL A 19 -8.13 -11.97 -0.84
CA VAL A 19 -8.62 -10.68 -0.36
C VAL A 19 -10.12 -10.68 -0.53
N LEU A 20 -10.85 -10.28 0.50
CA LEU A 20 -12.31 -10.28 0.50
C LEU A 20 -12.84 -8.88 0.76
N GLU A 21 -13.97 -8.57 0.14
CA GLU A 21 -14.79 -7.43 0.48
C GLU A 21 -16.02 -7.92 1.24
N VAL A 22 -16.12 -7.53 2.50
CA VAL A 22 -17.05 -8.13 3.46
C VAL A 22 -17.80 -7.09 4.28
N ASP A 23 -18.96 -7.51 4.80
CA ASP A 23 -19.63 -6.83 5.89
C ASP A 23 -19.35 -7.58 7.20
N LEU A 24 -18.87 -6.87 8.22
CA LEU A 24 -18.59 -7.41 9.55
C LEU A 24 -19.46 -6.70 10.58
N GLU A 25 -20.17 -7.48 11.39
CA GLU A 25 -20.81 -6.98 12.60
C GLU A 25 -19.81 -6.99 13.76
N TYR A 26 -19.81 -5.90 14.51
CA TYR A 26 -19.06 -5.72 15.75
C TYR A 26 -20.03 -5.80 16.93
N PRO A 27 -20.13 -6.96 17.60
CA PRO A 27 -21.06 -7.12 18.72
C PRO A 27 -20.75 -6.16 19.87
N SER A 28 -21.79 -5.51 20.41
CA SER A 28 -21.64 -4.59 21.55
C SER A 28 -21.05 -5.25 22.80
N SER A 29 -21.20 -6.57 22.94
CA SER A 29 -20.59 -7.35 24.03
C SER A 29 -19.06 -7.33 24.01
N LEU A 30 -18.44 -7.04 22.86
CA LEU A 30 -16.98 -6.99 22.71
C LEU A 30 -16.42 -5.58 22.90
N HIS A 31 -17.27 -4.57 23.08
CA HIS A 31 -16.82 -3.18 23.10
C HIS A 31 -15.90 -2.89 24.27
N ASP A 32 -16.20 -3.43 25.45
CA ASP A 32 -15.37 -3.23 26.64
C ASP A 32 -14.01 -3.95 26.50
N GLU A 33 -14.02 -5.17 25.95
CA GLU A 33 -12.79 -5.97 25.75
C GLU A 33 -11.88 -5.37 24.66
N HIS A 34 -12.46 -4.83 23.59
CA HIS A 34 -11.72 -4.33 22.44
C HIS A 34 -11.55 -2.81 22.42
N ASN A 35 -11.89 -2.10 23.50
CA ASN A 35 -11.87 -0.64 23.54
C ASN A 35 -10.47 -0.05 23.23
N ASP A 36 -9.41 -0.74 23.67
CA ASP A 36 -8.03 -0.27 23.48
C ASP A 36 -7.52 -0.50 22.05
N LEU A 37 -7.87 -1.64 21.44
CA LEU A 37 -7.40 -2.04 20.12
C LEU A 37 -8.53 -2.63 19.24
N PRO A 38 -9.48 -1.79 18.77
CA PRO A 38 -10.51 -2.24 17.85
C PRO A 38 -9.95 -2.79 16.53
N PHE A 39 -10.49 -3.92 16.08
CA PHE A 39 -10.21 -4.47 14.75
C PHE A 39 -10.77 -3.60 13.61
N CYS A 40 -10.20 -3.77 12.41
CA CYS A 40 -10.68 -3.18 11.16
C CYS A 40 -10.82 -1.65 11.22
N ALA A 41 -9.70 -0.95 11.39
CA ALA A 41 -9.67 0.51 11.35
C ALA A 41 -10.09 1.04 9.98
N GLU A 42 -10.82 2.16 9.98
CA GLU A 42 -11.37 2.74 8.75
C GLU A 42 -10.91 4.17 8.56
N GLN A 43 -10.81 4.60 7.31
CA GLN A 43 -10.52 6.00 7.01
C GLN A 43 -11.77 6.85 7.27
N MET A 44 -11.75 7.64 8.35
CA MET A 44 -12.88 8.44 8.80
C MET A 44 -12.42 9.88 9.08
N THR A 45 -13.35 10.83 8.99
CA THR A 45 -13.09 12.23 9.39
C THR A 45 -13.63 12.41 10.80
N PRO A 46 -12.77 12.55 11.83
CA PRO A 46 -13.25 12.71 13.19
C PRO A 46 -13.99 14.04 13.36
N PRO A 47 -14.90 14.14 14.34
CA PRO A 47 -15.58 15.39 14.66
C PRO A 47 -14.55 16.50 14.88
N LYS A 48 -14.80 17.68 14.32
CA LYS A 48 -13.91 18.86 14.37
C LYS A 48 -12.60 18.73 13.58
N SER A 49 -12.42 17.70 12.75
CA SER A 49 -11.30 17.62 11.80
C SER A 49 -11.75 17.89 10.37
N LYS A 50 -10.86 18.48 9.57
CA LYS A 50 -11.03 18.61 8.11
C LYS A 50 -10.35 17.47 7.34
N PHE A 51 -9.58 16.63 8.03
CA PHE A 51 -8.74 15.61 7.41
C PHE A 51 -9.21 14.22 7.83
N SER A 52 -9.28 13.33 6.85
CA SER A 52 -9.51 11.91 7.09
C SER A 52 -8.29 11.28 7.76
N LYS A 53 -8.51 10.46 8.77
CA LYS A 53 -7.50 9.66 9.47
C LYS A 53 -7.92 8.20 9.47
N LEU A 54 -6.96 7.29 9.62
CA LEU A 54 -7.27 5.89 9.91
C LEU A 54 -7.65 5.80 11.39
N ILE A 55 -8.90 5.41 11.68
CA ILE A 55 -9.47 5.42 13.02
C ILE A 55 -9.92 4.00 13.39
N PRO A 56 -9.33 3.39 14.44
CA PRO A 56 -9.90 2.18 15.03
C PRO A 56 -11.22 2.54 15.70
N ASN A 57 -12.27 1.80 15.39
CA ASN A 57 -13.61 2.06 15.90
C ASN A 57 -14.38 0.76 16.05
N LEU A 58 -15.36 0.76 16.95
CA LEU A 58 -16.19 -0.39 17.32
C LEU A 58 -17.49 -0.49 16.48
N HIS A 59 -17.57 0.21 15.35
CA HIS A 59 -18.75 0.16 14.49
C HIS A 59 -18.75 -1.08 13.60
N ASN A 60 -19.92 -1.44 13.09
CA ASN A 60 -20.05 -2.42 12.02
C ASN A 60 -19.28 -1.94 10.77
N LYS A 61 -18.65 -2.88 10.07
CA LYS A 61 -17.88 -2.64 8.85
C LYS A 61 -18.73 -3.03 7.66
N TYR A 62 -18.72 -2.20 6.63
CA TYR A 62 -19.48 -2.43 5.40
C TYR A 62 -18.55 -2.29 4.19
N ASN A 63 -18.64 -3.23 3.24
CA ASN A 63 -17.77 -3.30 2.06
C ASN A 63 -16.26 -3.19 2.42
N TYR A 64 -15.88 -3.75 3.56
CA TYR A 64 -14.52 -3.65 4.08
C TYR A 64 -13.61 -4.64 3.35
N VAL A 65 -12.50 -4.13 2.80
CA VAL A 65 -11.52 -4.95 2.09
C VAL A 65 -10.49 -5.47 3.08
N ILE A 66 -10.38 -6.79 3.21
CA ILE A 66 -9.55 -7.45 4.21
C ILE A 66 -8.85 -8.68 3.65
N HIS A 67 -7.58 -8.86 4.04
CA HIS A 67 -6.88 -10.12 3.81
C HIS A 67 -7.48 -11.28 4.62
N TYR A 68 -7.55 -12.48 4.04
CA TYR A 68 -8.22 -13.63 4.67
C TYR A 68 -7.66 -14.00 6.06
N LYS A 69 -6.36 -13.81 6.31
CA LYS A 69 -5.75 -14.05 7.64
C LYS A 69 -6.28 -13.08 8.70
N ASN A 70 -6.40 -11.81 8.34
CA ASN A 70 -6.94 -10.78 9.24
C ASN A 70 -8.42 -11.04 9.49
N LEU A 71 -9.17 -11.48 8.48
CA LEU A 71 -10.56 -11.91 8.63
C LEU A 71 -10.69 -13.07 9.61
N LYS A 72 -9.90 -14.15 9.45
CA LYS A 72 -9.89 -15.27 10.39
C LYS A 72 -9.64 -14.82 11.83
N GLN A 73 -8.68 -13.92 12.02
CA GLN A 73 -8.39 -13.35 13.34
C GLN A 73 -9.62 -12.62 13.88
N CYS A 74 -10.25 -11.74 13.09
CA CYS A 74 -11.46 -11.03 13.49
C CYS A 74 -12.57 -11.99 13.95
N LEU A 75 -12.82 -13.05 13.17
CA LEU A 75 -13.84 -14.06 13.51
C LEU A 75 -13.47 -14.84 14.77
N LYS A 76 -12.18 -15.17 14.96
CA LYS A 76 -11.68 -15.82 16.18
C LYS A 76 -11.92 -14.97 17.42
N TYR A 77 -11.80 -13.65 17.31
CA TYR A 77 -12.07 -12.70 18.39
C TYR A 77 -13.54 -12.23 18.44
N GLY A 78 -14.46 -12.93 17.76
CA GLY A 78 -15.90 -12.75 17.96
C GLY A 78 -16.59 -11.75 17.04
N LEU A 79 -15.88 -11.11 16.10
CA LEU A 79 -16.55 -10.36 15.03
C LEU A 79 -17.36 -11.33 14.18
N LYS A 80 -18.50 -10.88 13.65
CA LYS A 80 -19.43 -11.74 12.91
C LYS A 80 -19.45 -11.36 11.44
N LEU A 81 -19.11 -12.31 10.57
CA LEU A 81 -19.24 -12.14 9.13
C LEU A 81 -20.72 -12.11 8.73
N LYS A 82 -21.18 -11.01 8.13
CA LYS A 82 -22.55 -10.86 7.63
C LYS A 82 -22.67 -11.23 6.16
N LYS A 83 -21.74 -10.76 5.34
CA LYS A 83 -21.80 -10.93 3.89
C LYS A 83 -20.42 -10.85 3.26
N ILE A 84 -20.20 -11.65 2.23
CA ILE A 84 -19.07 -11.51 1.31
C ILE A 84 -19.63 -10.97 -0.02
N HIS A 85 -19.14 -9.79 -0.44
CA HIS A 85 -19.55 -9.16 -1.69
C HIS A 85 -18.68 -9.63 -2.86
N ARG A 86 -17.36 -9.60 -2.68
CA ARG A 86 -16.37 -9.93 -3.71
C ARG A 86 -15.16 -10.62 -3.08
N MET A 87 -14.46 -11.42 -3.88
CA MET A 87 -13.27 -12.14 -3.48
C MET A 87 -12.25 -12.13 -4.62
N LEU A 88 -10.99 -11.87 -4.28
CA LEU A 88 -9.84 -11.99 -5.17
C LEU A 88 -8.95 -13.13 -4.67
N GLU A 89 -8.81 -14.18 -5.46
CA GLU A 89 -7.84 -15.27 -5.23
C GLU A 89 -6.50 -14.93 -5.89
N PHE A 90 -5.40 -15.24 -5.22
CA PHE A 90 -4.05 -15.05 -5.76
C PHE A 90 -3.08 -16.13 -5.25
N SER A 91 -1.98 -16.34 -5.97
CA SER A 91 -0.88 -17.19 -5.51
C SER A 91 0.00 -16.44 -4.51
N GLN A 92 0.34 -17.08 -3.40
CA GLN A 92 1.21 -16.52 -2.36
C GLN A 92 2.31 -17.50 -1.96
N SER A 93 3.44 -16.98 -1.51
CA SER A 93 4.56 -17.74 -0.98
C SER A 93 5.44 -16.85 -0.10
N PRO A 94 6.25 -17.42 0.80
CA PRO A 94 7.22 -16.65 1.59
C PRO A 94 8.46 -16.27 0.77
N TRP A 95 8.28 -15.69 -0.42
CA TRP A 95 9.36 -15.44 -1.38
C TRP A 95 10.45 -14.48 -0.89
N LEU A 96 10.13 -13.58 0.05
CA LEU A 96 11.11 -12.69 0.70
C LEU A 96 11.84 -13.31 1.90
N ALA A 97 11.42 -14.48 2.39
CA ALA A 97 11.93 -15.03 3.65
C ALA A 97 13.44 -15.24 3.60
N SER A 98 13.97 -15.88 2.55
CA SER A 98 15.40 -16.14 2.39
C SER A 98 16.25 -14.86 2.40
N TYR A 99 15.73 -13.77 1.83
CA TYR A 99 16.37 -12.46 1.83
C TYR A 99 16.35 -11.81 3.22
N ILE A 100 15.22 -11.88 3.91
CA ILE A 100 15.08 -11.33 5.28
C ILE A 100 15.98 -12.11 6.24
N ASP A 101 16.02 -13.44 6.13
CA ASP A 101 16.85 -14.31 6.95
C ASP A 101 18.34 -14.07 6.71
N LEU A 102 18.75 -13.82 5.46
CA LEU A 102 20.11 -13.42 5.14
C LEU A 102 20.48 -12.11 5.83
N ASN A 103 19.70 -11.06 5.67
CA ASN A 103 19.99 -9.75 6.27
C ASN A 103 19.94 -9.81 7.80
N THR A 104 19.05 -10.62 8.38
CA THR A 104 18.96 -10.82 9.83
C THR A 104 20.22 -11.51 10.36
N ARG A 105 20.71 -12.56 9.68
CA ARG A 105 21.98 -13.22 10.04
C ARG A 105 23.16 -12.27 9.94
N LEU A 106 23.27 -11.53 8.84
CA LEU A 106 24.35 -10.56 8.62
C LEU A 106 24.32 -9.45 9.69
N ARG A 107 23.14 -8.92 10.01
CA ARG A 107 22.92 -7.95 11.09
C ARG A 107 23.35 -8.47 12.46
N ASN A 108 23.06 -9.73 12.77
CA ASN A 108 23.46 -10.34 14.04
C ASN A 108 24.97 -10.58 14.13
N SER A 109 25.63 -10.86 12.99
CA SER A 109 27.09 -11.03 12.92
C SER A 109 27.88 -9.72 12.87
N ALA A 110 27.22 -8.60 12.55
CA ALA A 110 27.85 -7.30 12.40
C ALA A 110 28.47 -6.81 13.71
N ARG A 111 29.72 -6.32 13.62
CA ARG A 111 30.48 -5.86 14.80
C ARG A 111 30.33 -4.37 15.04
N ASN A 112 30.10 -3.60 13.99
CA ASN A 112 29.95 -2.16 14.04
C ASN A 112 28.46 -1.75 13.92
N GLU A 113 28.15 -0.55 14.41
CA GLU A 113 26.79 0.00 14.38
C GLU A 113 26.34 0.30 12.93
N PHE A 114 27.27 0.78 12.10
CA PHE A 114 27.03 1.07 10.69
C PHE A 114 26.49 -0.13 9.90
N GLU A 115 27.12 -1.30 10.00
CA GLU A 115 26.68 -2.53 9.31
C GLU A 115 25.33 -3.00 9.84
N LYS A 116 25.09 -2.88 11.15
CA LYS A 116 23.79 -3.23 11.74
C LYS A 116 22.67 -2.37 11.14
N ASP A 117 22.93 -1.08 10.99
CA ASP A 117 22.00 -0.15 10.38
C ASP A 117 21.86 -0.36 8.87
N LEU A 118 22.93 -0.72 8.18
CA LEU A 118 22.90 -1.08 6.77
C LEU A 118 21.97 -2.27 6.52
N PHE A 119 22.15 -3.39 7.23
CA PHE A 119 21.31 -4.58 7.02
C PHE A 119 19.86 -4.36 7.44
N LYS A 120 19.62 -3.54 8.48
CA LYS A 120 18.28 -3.08 8.83
C LYS A 120 17.65 -2.26 7.70
N LEU A 121 18.43 -1.33 7.11
CA LEU A 121 17.99 -0.50 6.00
C LEU A 121 17.67 -1.34 4.76
N MET A 122 18.42 -2.40 4.46
CA MET A 122 18.16 -3.28 3.32
C MET A 122 16.77 -3.92 3.42
N VAL A 123 16.39 -4.43 4.60
CA VAL A 123 15.05 -5.00 4.83
C VAL A 123 13.96 -3.93 4.72
N ASN A 124 14.14 -2.80 5.42
CA ASN A 124 13.16 -1.72 5.43
C ASN A 124 12.95 -1.08 4.05
N SER A 125 14.03 -0.95 3.26
CA SER A 125 13.99 -0.35 1.93
C SER A 125 13.21 -1.23 0.95
N VAL A 126 13.42 -2.55 0.99
CA VAL A 126 12.64 -3.48 0.15
C VAL A 126 11.16 -3.42 0.52
N PHE A 127 10.83 -3.46 1.82
CA PHE A 127 9.45 -3.34 2.29
C PHE A 127 8.79 -2.01 1.87
N GLY A 128 9.46 -0.87 2.07
CA GLY A 128 8.94 0.41 1.61
C GLY A 128 8.76 0.47 0.09
N LYS A 129 9.65 -0.18 -0.66
CA LYS A 129 9.61 -0.21 -2.13
C LYS A 129 8.49 -1.09 -2.68
N THR A 130 8.07 -2.13 -1.96
CA THR A 130 6.91 -2.95 -2.33
C THR A 130 5.58 -2.24 -2.02
N MET A 131 5.55 -1.36 -1.01
CA MET A 131 4.36 -0.55 -0.67
C MET A 131 4.21 0.75 -1.48
N GLU A 132 5.14 1.06 -2.38
CA GLU A 132 5.16 2.32 -3.10
C GLU A 132 4.00 2.42 -4.12
N ASN A 133 3.17 3.47 -3.98
CA ASN A 133 2.13 3.76 -4.98
C ASN A 133 2.74 4.37 -6.25
N VAL A 134 2.92 3.53 -7.27
CA VAL A 134 3.46 3.90 -8.59
C VAL A 134 2.63 4.95 -9.34
N GLY A 135 1.34 5.05 -9.04
CA GLY A 135 0.42 6.04 -9.61
C GLY A 135 0.69 7.46 -9.13
N LYS A 136 1.26 7.62 -7.93
CA LYS A 136 1.61 8.95 -7.38
C LYS A 136 2.96 9.49 -7.84
N ARG A 137 3.82 8.66 -8.44
CA ARG A 137 5.13 9.12 -8.96
C ARG A 137 4.90 10.18 -10.04
N GLN A 138 5.63 11.28 -9.96
CA GLN A 138 5.55 12.37 -10.93
C GLN A 138 6.61 12.18 -12.03
N ASN A 139 6.24 12.46 -13.28
CA ASN A 139 7.20 12.51 -14.38
C ASN A 139 7.63 13.97 -14.55
N ILE A 140 8.85 14.28 -14.10
CA ILE A 140 9.41 15.63 -14.19
C ILE A 140 10.60 15.59 -15.17
N LYS A 141 10.63 16.55 -16.09
CA LYS A 141 11.75 16.77 -17.00
C LYS A 141 12.38 18.12 -16.69
N LEU A 142 13.68 18.11 -16.39
CA LEU A 142 14.47 19.32 -16.21
C LEU A 142 15.05 19.73 -17.57
N CYS A 143 14.76 20.96 -17.99
CA CYS A 143 15.19 21.52 -19.26
C CYS A 143 15.94 22.83 -19.03
N SER A 144 17.05 23.00 -19.75
CA SER A 144 17.85 24.23 -19.70
C SER A 144 17.78 25.07 -20.98
N CYS A 145 17.01 24.61 -21.97
CA CYS A 145 16.84 25.31 -23.22
C CYS A 145 15.36 25.34 -23.63
N TRP A 146 14.97 26.43 -24.28
CA TRP A 146 13.63 26.60 -24.83
C TRP A 146 13.40 25.70 -26.05
N GLU A 147 14.38 25.71 -26.97
CA GLU A 147 14.36 24.93 -28.20
C GLU A 147 15.03 23.56 -28.05
N ASN A 148 14.72 22.66 -28.98
CA ASN A 148 15.33 21.34 -29.03
C ASN A 148 16.84 21.46 -29.29
N ARG A 149 17.66 20.71 -28.55
CA ARG A 149 19.10 20.58 -28.79
C ARG A 149 19.46 19.12 -28.95
N LYS A 150 20.21 18.79 -30.02
CA LYS A 150 20.85 17.48 -30.31
C LYS A 150 20.29 16.29 -29.50
N GLY A 151 19.13 15.77 -29.91
CA GLY A 151 18.53 14.56 -29.33
C GLY A 151 17.73 14.75 -28.03
N GLN A 152 17.70 15.96 -27.46
CA GLN A 152 16.88 16.31 -26.30
C GLN A 152 15.77 17.30 -26.70
N LEU A 153 14.54 16.98 -26.27
CA LEU A 153 13.39 17.86 -26.40
C LEU A 153 13.59 19.10 -25.52
N GLY A 154 13.45 20.28 -26.11
CA GLY A 154 13.43 21.55 -25.40
C GLY A 154 12.09 21.78 -24.70
N THR A 155 12.07 22.81 -23.85
CA THR A 155 10.90 23.16 -23.03
C THR A 155 9.64 23.36 -23.87
N ARG A 156 9.75 24.03 -25.02
CA ARG A 156 8.62 24.26 -25.94
C ARG A 156 7.97 22.95 -26.41
N ALA A 157 8.78 21.96 -26.76
CA ALA A 157 8.28 20.69 -27.26
C ALA A 157 7.58 19.86 -26.17
N LEU A 158 8.06 19.95 -24.92
CA LEU A 158 7.44 19.27 -23.79
C LEU A 158 6.11 19.91 -23.35
N ILE A 159 6.00 21.25 -23.43
CA ILE A 159 4.73 21.96 -23.17
C ILE A 159 3.67 21.59 -24.22
N ALA A 160 4.09 21.36 -25.46
CA ALA A 160 3.18 20.96 -26.53
C ALA A 160 2.68 19.51 -26.42
N LEU A 161 3.21 18.71 -25.49
CA LEU A 161 2.74 17.34 -25.28
C LEU A 161 1.32 17.34 -24.69
N PRO A 162 0.43 16.43 -25.11
CA PRO A 162 -0.95 16.38 -24.63
C PRO A 162 -1.08 15.99 -23.16
N HIS A 163 -0.01 15.46 -22.56
CA HIS A 163 0.06 15.09 -21.15
C HIS A 163 0.91 16.09 -20.36
N PHE A 164 1.09 17.30 -20.86
CA PHE A 164 1.65 18.39 -20.09
C PHE A 164 0.70 18.78 -18.96
N LYS A 165 1.23 18.89 -17.73
CA LYS A 165 0.46 19.31 -16.56
C LYS A 165 0.72 20.76 -16.22
N THR A 166 1.98 21.04 -15.86
CA THR A 166 2.44 22.36 -15.39
C THR A 166 3.94 22.49 -15.63
N CYS A 167 4.47 23.69 -15.50
CA CYS A 167 5.90 23.92 -15.41
C CYS A 167 6.25 24.74 -14.17
N SER A 168 7.44 24.54 -13.64
CA SER A 168 8.03 25.29 -12.53
C SER A 168 9.36 25.86 -13.01
N ILE A 169 9.46 27.19 -13.06
CA ILE A 169 10.66 27.88 -13.49
C ILE A 169 11.52 28.10 -12.25
N PHE A 170 12.75 27.57 -12.26
CA PHE A 170 13.70 27.77 -11.16
C PHE A 170 14.62 28.96 -11.44
N ASP A 171 15.03 29.11 -12.70
CA ASP A 171 15.92 30.16 -13.16
C ASP A 171 15.74 30.38 -14.69
N GLU A 172 16.38 31.42 -15.25
CA GLU A 172 16.36 31.74 -16.69
C GLU A 172 16.77 30.54 -17.56
N ASN A 173 17.68 29.71 -17.03
CA ASN A 173 18.23 28.55 -17.72
C ASN A 173 17.78 27.21 -17.14
N LEU A 174 16.75 27.17 -16.28
CA LEU A 174 16.28 25.91 -15.69
C LEU A 174 14.77 25.92 -15.45
N VAL A 175 14.07 25.04 -16.16
CA VAL A 175 12.63 24.81 -16.04
C VAL A 175 12.37 23.34 -15.77
N ALA A 176 11.54 23.04 -14.76
CA ALA A 176 10.94 21.74 -14.55
C ALA A 176 9.58 21.66 -15.25
N VAL A 177 9.45 20.76 -16.23
CA VAL A 177 8.18 20.44 -16.87
C VAL A 177 7.59 19.20 -16.21
N HIS A 178 6.40 19.35 -15.63
CA HIS A 178 5.62 18.28 -15.03
C HIS A 178 4.71 17.66 -16.08
N LEU A 179 4.84 16.36 -16.26
CA LEU A 179 4.11 15.56 -17.23
C LEU A 179 3.21 14.56 -16.51
N GLU A 180 1.98 14.42 -16.98
CA GLU A 180 1.06 13.38 -16.54
C GLU A 180 1.46 12.01 -17.11
N LYS A 181 1.09 10.96 -16.38
CA LYS A 181 1.31 9.60 -16.83
C LYS A 181 0.14 9.14 -17.67
N LEU A 182 0.39 8.91 -18.96
CA LEU A 182 -0.61 8.33 -19.87
C LEU A 182 -0.95 6.88 -19.55
N LYS A 183 0.01 6.11 -19.04
CA LYS A 183 -0.15 4.71 -18.65
C LYS A 183 0.58 4.45 -17.34
N VAL A 184 -0.07 3.72 -16.44
CA VAL A 184 0.53 3.25 -15.18
C VAL A 184 0.52 1.73 -15.22
N PHE A 185 1.69 1.12 -15.12
CA PHE A 185 1.85 -0.32 -15.03
C PHE A 185 1.92 -0.71 -13.56
N TYR A 186 1.01 -1.58 -13.12
CA TYR A 186 0.96 -2.10 -11.75
C TYR A 186 1.63 -3.47 -11.71
N ASP A 187 2.96 -3.47 -11.68
CA ASP A 187 3.83 -4.65 -11.58
C ASP A 187 4.17 -5.05 -10.15
N ARG A 188 3.69 -4.28 -9.18
CA ARG A 188 3.97 -4.43 -7.75
C ARG A 188 2.66 -4.55 -6.99
N PRO A 189 2.65 -5.32 -5.88
CA PRO A 189 1.48 -5.43 -5.03
C PRO A 189 1.10 -4.05 -4.51
N LEU A 190 -0.20 -3.72 -4.61
CA LEU A 190 -0.77 -2.58 -3.91
C LEU A 190 -1.09 -3.01 -2.48
N TYR A 191 -0.97 -2.09 -1.53
CA TYR A 191 -1.32 -2.38 -0.14
C TYR A 191 -2.82 -2.72 -0.07
N VAL A 192 -3.10 -3.91 0.44
CA VAL A 192 -4.44 -4.35 0.81
C VAL A 192 -4.40 -4.56 2.31
N GLY A 193 -5.32 -3.90 3.03
CA GLY A 193 -5.40 -3.93 4.50
C GLY A 193 -5.67 -5.32 5.08
#